data_AF-A0A969Y0K5-F1
#
_entry.id   AF-A0A969Y0K5-F1
#
_cell.length_a   1.000
_cell.length_b   1.000
_cell.length_c   1.000
_cell.angle_alpha   90.00
_cell.angle_beta   90.00
_cell.angle_gamma   90.00
#
_symmetry.space_group_name_H-M   'P 1'
#
loop_
_entity.id
_entity.type
_entity.pdbx_description
1 polymer ?
#
loop_
_entity_poly.entity_id
_entity_poly.type
_entity_poly.pdbx_seq_one_letter_code
_entity_poly.pdbx_strand_id
1 'polypeptide(L)'
;MLIVVSLLFLAYLFSFLNFAQFRDQFNSTVNKPSQSPSVPELVRKAPSPTPTPQSFTLAVGGDLMFDRHIRSKAETQGNYDFIFDQKLTNYLNSADYALANLEGPITLENSISQNTVPGGPGNFTFTFSPAIIPVLKKNNLTLLNLGNNHILNFGQKGLMSTRQYLADANMISFGDVGEEASEENFYYLEIFEQKIALISYNQFVNGSKNRALAAILTAKNQGASLIILLSHWGNEYVPEANQVIVNLAHEFIDAGVDLILGGHPHVIQNKEVYQNKTIYYSLGNFVFDQYFSKETQEGLLLKIKFTYDPKQLLWSYQIDEQIIEMSQDGITSLRLTELD
;
A
#
# COMPACT_ATOMS: atom_id res chain seq x y z
N MET A 1 -12.58 -45.83 -85.76
CA MET A 1 -12.66 -45.78 -84.29
C MET A 1 -11.44 -46.48 -83.72
N LEU A 2 -10.30 -45.79 -83.83
CA LEU A 2 -8.93 -46.32 -83.64
C LEU A 2 -8.20 -45.46 -82.59
N ILE A 3 -8.97 -44.95 -81.64
CA ILE A 3 -8.57 -44.13 -80.50
C ILE A 3 -9.45 -44.66 -79.37
N VAL A 4 -8.87 -45.49 -78.48
CA VAL A 4 -9.30 -45.87 -77.12
C VAL A 4 -8.58 -47.16 -76.65
N VAL A 5 -7.94 -47.94 -77.54
CA VAL A 5 -7.17 -49.15 -77.11
C VAL A 5 -5.72 -48.84 -76.67
N SER A 6 -5.25 -47.60 -76.80
CA SER A 6 -3.84 -47.24 -76.57
C SER A 6 -3.50 -46.71 -75.15
N LEU A 7 -4.48 -46.60 -74.24
CA LEU A 7 -4.25 -46.03 -72.89
C LEU A 7 -4.38 -47.05 -71.73
N LEU A 8 -4.83 -48.29 -71.99
CA LEU A 8 -4.96 -49.31 -70.94
C LEU A 8 -3.80 -50.31 -70.86
N PHE A 9 -2.83 -50.27 -71.78
CA PHE A 9 -1.63 -51.12 -71.73
C PHE A 9 -0.40 -50.43 -71.09
N LEU A 10 -0.43 -49.11 -70.85
CA LEU A 10 0.66 -48.40 -70.17
C LEU A 10 0.53 -48.38 -68.64
N ALA A 11 -0.63 -48.69 -68.07
CA ALA A 11 -0.85 -48.66 -66.62
C ALA A 11 -0.47 -49.95 -65.89
N TYR A 12 -0.30 -51.08 -66.60
CA TYR A 12 0.03 -52.38 -65.98
C TYR A 12 1.54 -52.69 -65.93
N LEU A 13 2.38 -51.94 -66.66
CA LEU A 13 3.84 -52.12 -66.62
C LEU A 13 4.56 -51.25 -65.55
N PHE A 14 3.88 -50.24 -64.99
CA PHE A 14 4.47 -49.38 -63.93
C PHE A 14 4.31 -49.93 -62.51
N SER A 15 3.43 -50.91 -62.29
CA SER A 15 3.18 -51.51 -60.97
C SER A 15 4.08 -52.70 -60.64
N PHE A 16 4.85 -53.24 -61.59
CA PHE A 16 5.80 -54.34 -61.35
C PHE A 16 7.25 -53.91 -61.13
N LEU A 17 7.65 -52.69 -61.50
CA LEU A 17 9.02 -52.19 -61.31
C LEU A 17 9.29 -51.61 -59.91
N ASN A 18 8.26 -51.28 -59.12
CA ASN A 18 8.44 -50.76 -57.75
C ASN A 18 8.46 -51.83 -56.64
N PHE A 19 8.13 -53.09 -56.93
CA PHE A 19 8.15 -54.14 -55.90
C PHE A 19 9.51 -54.81 -55.71
N ALA A 20 10.40 -54.74 -56.71
CA ALA A 20 11.74 -55.31 -56.63
C ALA A 20 12.72 -54.44 -55.83
N GLN A 21 12.61 -53.10 -55.91
CA GLN A 21 13.47 -52.18 -55.13
C GLN A 21 13.14 -52.14 -53.63
N PHE A 22 11.92 -52.52 -53.23
CA PHE A 22 11.49 -52.49 -51.83
C PHE A 22 12.07 -53.67 -51.00
N ARG A 23 12.45 -54.77 -51.64
CA ARG A 23 12.93 -55.98 -50.95
C ARG A 23 14.42 -55.93 -50.60
N ASP A 24 15.25 -55.25 -51.39
CA ASP A 24 16.69 -55.15 -51.13
C ASP A 24 17.04 -54.08 -50.07
N GLN A 25 16.20 -53.05 -49.91
CA GLN A 25 16.39 -52.04 -48.87
C GLN A 25 15.97 -52.52 -47.47
N PHE A 26 15.07 -53.51 -47.38
CA PHE A 26 14.60 -54.06 -46.10
C PHE A 26 15.60 -55.05 -45.46
N ASN A 27 16.41 -55.77 -46.26
CA ASN A 27 17.35 -56.77 -45.74
C ASN A 27 18.72 -56.20 -45.30
N SER A 28 19.02 -54.94 -45.60
CA SER A 28 20.30 -54.31 -45.22
C SER A 28 20.26 -53.57 -43.87
N THR A 29 19.10 -53.46 -43.23
CA THR A 29 18.92 -52.74 -41.95
C THR A 29 18.73 -53.63 -40.72
N VAL A 30 18.59 -54.96 -40.88
CA VAL A 30 18.21 -55.86 -39.77
C VAL A 30 19.39 -56.51 -39.03
N ASN A 31 20.64 -56.39 -39.52
CA ASN A 31 21.81 -57.00 -38.87
C ASN A 31 22.90 -55.98 -38.48
N LYS A 32 22.56 -55.03 -37.61
CA LYS A 32 23.54 -54.33 -36.77
C LYS A 32 23.32 -54.71 -35.30
N PRO A 33 24.37 -55.07 -34.53
CA PRO A 33 24.23 -55.29 -33.10
C PRO A 33 23.75 -54.00 -32.43
N SER A 34 22.62 -54.09 -31.73
CA SER A 34 22.08 -53.01 -30.91
C SER A 34 23.04 -52.72 -29.75
N GLN A 35 23.81 -51.64 -29.85
CA GLN A 35 24.34 -50.99 -28.66
C GLN A 35 23.16 -50.30 -27.98
N SER A 36 22.76 -50.81 -26.82
CA SER A 36 21.74 -50.14 -26.00
C SER A 36 22.23 -48.72 -25.69
N PRO A 37 21.47 -47.66 -26.01
CA PRO A 37 21.82 -46.33 -25.56
C PRO A 37 21.77 -46.33 -24.03
N SER A 38 22.87 -46.00 -23.38
CA SER A 38 22.89 -45.68 -21.96
C SER A 38 21.91 -44.54 -21.74
N VAL A 39 20.79 -44.81 -21.06
CA VAL A 39 19.85 -43.79 -20.62
C VAL A 39 20.64 -42.78 -19.79
N PRO A 40 20.67 -41.48 -20.14
CA PRO A 40 21.29 -40.49 -19.29
C PRO A 40 20.65 -40.59 -17.91
N GLU A 41 21.47 -40.85 -16.89
CA GLU A 41 21.01 -40.85 -15.51
C GLU A 41 20.35 -39.48 -15.27
N LEU A 42 19.02 -39.49 -15.10
CA LEU A 42 18.26 -38.30 -14.76
C LEU A 42 18.87 -37.77 -13.47
N VAL A 43 19.69 -36.73 -13.58
CA VAL A 43 20.18 -35.97 -12.44
C VAL A 43 18.94 -35.51 -11.72
N ARG A 44 18.57 -36.19 -10.63
CA ARG A 44 17.48 -35.77 -9.75
C ARG A 44 17.91 -34.41 -9.22
N LYS A 45 17.35 -33.34 -9.79
CA LYS A 45 17.49 -31.99 -9.27
C LYS A 45 17.14 -32.10 -7.79
N ALA A 46 18.10 -31.76 -6.91
CA ALA A 46 17.86 -31.77 -5.47
C ALA A 46 16.53 -31.03 -5.22
N PRO A 47 15.65 -31.53 -4.33
CA PRO A 47 14.40 -30.85 -4.05
C PRO A 47 14.71 -29.40 -3.70
N SER A 48 14.08 -28.47 -4.42
CA SER A 48 14.22 -27.05 -4.16
C SER A 48 13.98 -26.81 -2.66
N PRO A 49 14.80 -25.97 -1.99
CA PRO A 49 14.61 -25.70 -0.58
C PRO A 49 13.16 -25.33 -0.34
N THR A 50 12.55 -25.96 0.66
CA THR A 50 11.14 -25.72 0.94
C THR A 50 10.98 -24.24 1.29
N PRO A 51 10.07 -23.50 0.63
CA PRO A 51 9.96 -22.07 0.84
C PRO A 51 9.59 -21.79 2.30
N THR A 52 10.32 -20.86 2.92
CA THR A 52 10.20 -20.49 4.34
C THR A 52 9.36 -19.23 4.50
N PRO A 53 8.67 -19.04 5.64
CA PRO A 53 7.95 -17.79 5.90
C PRO A 53 8.87 -16.56 5.81
N GLN A 54 8.34 -15.49 5.22
CA GLN A 54 9.04 -14.22 5.04
C GLN A 54 8.27 -13.11 5.74
N SER A 55 8.96 -12.11 6.29
CA SER A 55 8.30 -11.03 7.02
C SER A 55 8.87 -9.66 6.69
N PHE A 56 8.01 -8.66 6.71
CA PHE A 56 8.37 -7.25 6.67
C PHE A 56 7.62 -6.49 7.76
N THR A 57 8.07 -5.27 8.05
CA THR A 57 7.53 -4.40 9.07
C THR A 57 7.04 -3.08 8.49
N LEU A 58 5.86 -2.65 8.92
CA LEU A 58 5.24 -1.37 8.57
C LEU A 58 4.99 -0.57 9.84
N ALA A 59 5.64 0.57 9.97
CA ALA A 59 5.25 1.57 10.97
C ALA A 59 4.07 2.41 10.43
N VAL A 60 3.06 2.67 11.25
CA VAL A 60 1.88 3.46 10.84
C VAL A 60 1.58 4.50 11.91
N GLY A 61 1.67 5.77 11.54
CA GLY A 61 1.18 6.88 12.34
C GLY A 61 -0.12 7.46 11.77
N GLY A 62 -0.82 8.26 12.58
CA GLY A 62 -2.03 8.95 12.17
C GLY A 62 -1.77 10.26 11.41
N ASP A 63 -2.42 11.33 11.85
CA ASP A 63 -2.56 12.58 11.09
C ASP A 63 -1.32 13.49 11.21
N LEU A 64 -0.77 13.91 10.08
CA LEU A 64 0.37 14.83 9.97
C LEU A 64 -0.09 16.21 9.47
N MET A 65 0.03 17.21 10.33
CA MET A 65 -0.29 18.61 10.06
C MET A 65 0.91 19.50 10.44
N PHE A 66 1.50 20.14 9.43
CA PHE A 66 2.75 20.92 9.57
C PHE A 66 2.56 22.45 9.45
N ASP A 67 1.33 22.93 9.60
CA ASP A 67 0.97 24.34 9.47
C ASP A 67 0.81 25.03 10.84
N ARG A 68 0.20 26.22 10.88
CA ARG A 68 -0.12 26.97 12.10
C ARG A 68 1.09 27.08 13.05
N HIS A 69 0.98 26.61 14.30
CA HIS A 69 2.05 26.74 15.29
C HIS A 69 3.31 25.96 14.91
N ILE A 70 3.17 24.79 14.27
CA ILE A 70 4.30 24.00 13.80
C ILE A 70 5.09 24.78 12.75
N ARG A 71 4.39 25.43 11.81
CA ARG A 71 5.01 26.34 10.83
C ARG A 71 5.71 27.52 11.52
N SER A 72 5.04 28.20 12.46
CA SER A 72 5.64 29.34 13.17
C SER A 72 6.93 28.96 13.93
N LYS A 73 6.95 27.77 14.55
CA LYS A 73 8.15 27.21 15.18
C LYS A 73 9.25 26.94 14.15
N ALA A 74 8.90 26.32 13.02
CA ALA A 74 9.85 26.02 11.95
C ALA A 74 10.46 27.28 11.32
N GLU A 75 9.68 28.33 11.11
CA GLU A 75 10.16 29.62 10.60
C GLU A 75 11.11 30.30 11.59
N THR A 76 10.83 30.19 12.90
CA THR A 76 11.72 30.71 13.95
C THR A 76 13.04 29.93 14.03
N GLN A 77 13.01 28.62 13.85
CA GLN A 77 14.21 27.76 13.89
C GLN A 77 14.95 27.66 12.55
N GLY A 78 14.30 28.05 11.45
CA GLY A 78 14.80 27.92 10.08
C GLY A 78 14.74 26.51 9.50
N ASN A 79 14.10 25.54 10.17
CA ASN A 79 13.95 24.16 9.71
C ASN A 79 12.83 23.42 10.48
N TYR A 80 12.52 22.20 10.06
CA TYR A 80 11.51 21.31 10.66
C TYR A 80 12.13 20.13 11.46
N ASP A 81 13.45 20.09 11.69
CA ASP A 81 14.15 18.93 12.26
C ASP A 81 13.80 18.64 13.72
N PHE A 82 13.17 19.58 14.42
CA PHE A 82 12.75 19.45 15.82
C PHE A 82 11.53 18.55 16.01
N ILE A 83 10.74 18.28 14.94
CA ILE A 83 9.43 17.64 15.08
C ILE A 83 9.52 16.24 15.67
N PHE A 84 10.52 15.45 15.29
CA PHE A 84 10.66 14.08 15.77
C PHE A 84 11.90 13.99 16.66
N ASP A 85 11.72 13.52 17.89
CA ASP A 85 12.86 13.23 18.75
C ASP A 85 13.69 12.03 18.22
N GLN A 86 14.91 11.88 18.72
CA GLN A 86 15.81 10.84 18.23
C GLN A 86 15.29 9.42 18.51
N LYS A 87 14.54 9.20 19.60
CA LYS A 87 14.02 7.88 19.98
C LYS A 87 12.95 7.44 18.99
N LEU A 88 12.04 8.35 18.65
CA LEU A 88 10.99 8.16 17.66
C LEU A 88 11.58 8.00 16.25
N THR A 89 12.55 8.84 15.86
CA THR A 89 13.29 8.66 14.59
C THR A 89 13.89 7.25 14.48
N ASN A 90 14.54 6.76 15.54
CA ASN A 90 15.12 5.42 15.56
C ASN A 90 14.05 4.32 15.46
N TYR A 91 12.92 4.50 16.16
CA TYR A 91 11.81 3.56 16.11
C TYR A 91 11.22 3.46 14.70
N LEU A 92 10.93 4.58 14.03
CA LEU A 92 10.42 4.59 12.66
C LEU A 92 11.40 3.99 11.65
N ASN A 93 12.69 4.33 11.76
CA ASN A 93 13.76 3.78 10.92
C ASN A 93 14.05 2.29 11.17
N SER A 94 13.51 1.71 12.24
CA SER A 94 13.62 0.27 12.51
C SER A 94 12.55 -0.57 11.81
N ALA A 95 11.61 0.06 11.10
CA ALA A 95 10.64 -0.61 10.24
C ALA A 95 11.11 -0.56 8.77
N ASP A 96 10.72 -1.55 7.97
CA ASP A 96 11.06 -1.58 6.54
C ASP A 96 10.36 -0.45 5.76
N TYR A 97 9.13 -0.11 6.16
CA TYR A 97 8.33 0.98 5.62
C TYR A 97 7.69 1.79 6.75
N ALA A 98 7.47 3.09 6.55
CA ALA A 98 6.60 3.88 7.41
C ALA A 98 5.55 4.65 6.60
N LEU A 99 4.33 4.64 7.14
CA LEU A 99 3.14 5.19 6.53
C LEU A 99 2.45 6.18 7.47
N ALA A 100 1.88 7.25 6.93
CA ALA A 100 1.03 8.18 7.68
C ALA A 100 0.00 8.89 6.79
N ASN A 101 -0.99 9.56 7.40
CA ASN A 101 -1.91 10.45 6.70
C ASN A 101 -1.30 11.86 6.63
N LEU A 102 -1.10 12.39 5.41
CA LEU A 102 -0.63 13.76 5.20
C LEU A 102 -1.84 14.69 5.08
N GLU A 103 -2.16 15.41 6.15
CA GLU A 103 -3.43 16.12 6.30
C GLU A 103 -3.42 17.53 5.70
N GLY A 104 -3.00 17.64 4.45
CA GLY A 104 -2.96 18.90 3.75
C GLY A 104 -1.96 18.92 2.59
N PRO A 105 -2.06 19.93 1.71
CA PRO A 105 -1.21 20.04 0.54
C PRO A 105 0.16 20.65 0.85
N ILE A 106 1.20 20.13 0.19
CA ILE A 106 2.53 20.73 0.14
C ILE A 106 2.57 21.76 -0.99
N THR A 107 2.75 23.04 -0.64
CA THR A 107 2.77 24.14 -1.60
C THR A 107 3.80 25.22 -1.21
N LEU A 108 4.12 26.11 -2.14
CA LEU A 108 4.91 27.32 -1.87
C LEU A 108 4.05 28.52 -1.43
N GLU A 109 2.74 28.34 -1.29
CA GLU A 109 1.85 29.41 -0.88
C GLU A 109 2.04 29.77 0.59
N ASN A 110 1.75 31.03 0.93
CA ASN A 110 1.70 31.45 2.32
C ASN A 110 0.57 30.73 3.05
N SER A 111 0.80 30.42 4.33
CA SER A 111 -0.25 29.84 5.15
C SER A 111 -1.41 30.80 5.35
N ILE A 112 -2.63 30.30 5.13
CA ILE A 112 -3.87 31.00 5.48
C ILE A 112 -4.18 30.79 6.97
N SER A 113 -3.84 29.62 7.52
CA SER A 113 -4.17 29.25 8.90
C SER A 113 -3.21 29.84 9.93
N GLN A 114 -1.96 30.10 9.55
CA GLN A 114 -0.95 30.64 10.45
C GLN A 114 -1.37 32.00 11.00
N ASN A 115 -1.17 32.21 12.30
CA ASN A 115 -1.51 33.44 13.03
C ASN A 115 -3.01 33.81 13.03
N THR A 116 -3.89 32.92 12.58
CA THR A 116 -5.34 33.10 12.73
C THR A 116 -5.79 32.69 14.13
N VAL A 117 -6.98 33.15 14.53
CA VAL A 117 -7.60 32.75 15.81
C VAL A 117 -7.96 31.26 15.76
N PRO A 118 -7.52 30.45 16.74
CA PRO A 118 -7.91 29.04 16.82
C PRO A 118 -9.43 28.86 16.74
N GLY A 119 -9.90 27.98 15.84
CA GLY A 119 -11.33 27.75 15.60
C GLY A 119 -12.03 28.83 14.77
N GLY A 120 -11.33 29.90 14.39
CA GLY A 120 -11.88 31.00 13.58
C GLY A 120 -11.88 30.73 12.07
N PRO A 121 -12.49 31.63 11.27
CA PRO A 121 -12.45 31.55 9.82
C PRO A 121 -11.02 31.46 9.27
N GLY A 122 -10.78 30.52 8.35
CA GLY A 122 -9.47 30.30 7.74
C GLY A 122 -8.47 29.53 8.60
N ASN A 123 -8.80 29.20 9.87
CA ASN A 123 -7.90 28.45 10.76
C ASN A 123 -7.73 26.96 10.38
N PHE A 124 -8.54 26.48 9.43
CA PHE A 124 -8.60 25.10 8.96
C PHE A 124 -8.30 25.00 7.45
N THR A 125 -7.50 25.92 6.92
CA THR A 125 -7.04 25.93 5.52
C THR A 125 -5.53 25.75 5.50
N PHE A 126 -5.10 24.50 5.45
CA PHE A 126 -3.73 24.11 5.69
C PHE A 126 -2.89 24.13 4.41
N THR A 127 -1.62 24.49 4.55
CA THR A 127 -0.58 24.16 3.58
C THR A 127 0.77 23.96 4.25
N PHE A 128 1.54 23.00 3.73
CA PHE A 128 2.84 22.63 4.25
C PHE A 128 3.96 23.11 3.33
N SER A 129 5.04 23.60 3.93
CA SER A 129 6.24 23.99 3.18
C SER A 129 6.94 22.74 2.62
N PRO A 130 7.50 22.75 1.39
CA PRO A 130 8.32 21.65 0.88
C PRO A 130 9.54 21.32 1.76
N ALA A 131 9.92 22.22 2.66
CA ALA A 131 10.96 21.98 3.67
C ALA A 131 10.63 20.84 4.65
N ILE A 132 9.39 20.31 4.69
CA ILE A 132 9.07 19.10 5.46
C ILE A 132 9.62 17.82 4.81
N ILE A 133 9.90 17.83 3.49
CA ILE A 133 10.29 16.63 2.74
C ILE A 133 11.55 15.97 3.34
N PRO A 134 12.66 16.68 3.62
CA PRO A 134 13.82 16.09 4.26
C PRO A 134 13.51 15.45 5.63
N VAL A 135 12.60 16.05 6.40
CA VAL A 135 12.20 15.55 7.72
C VAL A 135 11.40 14.25 7.58
N LEU A 136 10.46 14.19 6.65
CA LEU A 136 9.73 12.95 6.34
C LEU A 136 10.70 11.83 5.91
N LYS A 137 11.65 12.11 5.00
CA LYS A 137 12.66 11.11 4.57
C LYS A 137 13.52 10.62 5.72
N LYS A 138 14.03 11.53 6.56
CA LYS A 138 14.90 11.21 7.70
C LYS A 138 14.21 10.26 8.70
N ASN A 139 12.87 10.29 8.73
CA ASN A 139 12.03 9.51 9.64
C ASN A 139 11.31 8.34 8.94
N ASN A 140 11.79 7.91 7.76
CA ASN A 140 11.23 6.80 6.96
C ASN A 140 9.77 6.97 6.50
N LEU A 141 9.15 8.14 6.71
CA LEU A 141 7.77 8.44 6.33
C LEU A 141 7.69 8.68 4.82
N THR A 142 7.64 7.59 4.07
CA THR A 142 7.75 7.58 2.61
C THR A 142 6.51 7.03 1.91
N LEU A 143 5.53 6.51 2.66
CA LEU A 143 4.20 6.16 2.18
C LEU A 143 3.15 7.12 2.78
N LEU A 144 2.50 7.94 1.97
CA LEU A 144 1.60 8.99 2.45
C LEU A 144 0.19 8.80 1.90
N ASN A 145 -0.79 8.66 2.80
CA ASN A 145 -2.21 8.80 2.42
C ASN A 145 -2.57 10.27 2.29
N LEU A 146 -3.19 10.62 1.17
CA LEU A 146 -3.68 11.96 0.84
C LEU A 146 -5.21 12.04 0.92
N GLY A 147 -5.90 10.92 1.11
CA GLY A 147 -7.35 10.86 1.16
C GLY A 147 -7.90 11.38 2.49
N ASN A 148 -7.97 12.71 2.62
CA ASN A 148 -8.52 13.41 3.77
C ASN A 148 -9.28 14.67 3.32
N ASN A 149 -9.94 15.35 4.26
CA ASN A 149 -10.71 16.58 4.01
C ASN A 149 -9.84 17.81 3.71
N HIS A 150 -8.53 17.77 4.00
CA HIS A 150 -7.65 18.93 3.90
C HIS A 150 -6.77 18.97 2.63
N ILE A 151 -6.59 17.85 1.94
CA ILE A 151 -5.68 17.78 0.77
C ILE A 151 -6.03 18.78 -0.35
N LEU A 152 -7.31 19.14 -0.51
CA LEU A 152 -7.78 20.12 -1.49
C LEU A 152 -7.92 21.54 -0.94
N ASN A 153 -7.35 21.87 0.23
CA ASN A 153 -7.39 23.23 0.77
C ASN A 153 -6.81 24.30 -0.18
N PHE A 154 -5.89 23.91 -1.07
CA PHE A 154 -5.36 24.74 -2.15
C PHE A 154 -5.77 24.23 -3.55
N GLY A 155 -6.89 23.52 -3.61
CA GLY A 155 -7.49 22.93 -4.81
C GLY A 155 -6.57 21.94 -5.53
N GLN A 156 -6.90 21.69 -6.80
CA GLN A 156 -6.13 20.76 -7.65
C GLN A 156 -4.66 21.15 -7.82
N LYS A 157 -4.34 22.44 -7.82
CA LYS A 157 -2.94 22.90 -7.88
C LYS A 157 -2.15 22.47 -6.65
N GLY A 158 -2.75 22.59 -5.46
CA GLY A 158 -2.14 22.11 -4.21
C GLY A 158 -1.92 20.59 -4.21
N LEU A 159 -2.91 19.82 -4.66
CA LEU A 159 -2.78 18.37 -4.79
C LEU A 159 -1.67 17.96 -5.77
N MET A 160 -1.65 18.54 -6.98
CA MET A 160 -0.62 18.23 -7.98
C MET A 160 0.78 18.61 -7.49
N SER A 161 0.92 19.78 -6.86
CA SER A 161 2.17 20.20 -6.21
C SER A 161 2.62 19.18 -5.16
N THR A 162 1.69 18.70 -4.33
CA THR A 162 1.96 17.71 -3.29
C THR A 162 2.50 16.41 -3.89
N ARG A 163 1.80 15.86 -4.88
CA ARG A 163 2.24 14.65 -5.59
C ARG A 163 3.62 14.84 -6.23
N GLN A 164 3.86 16.00 -6.85
CA GLN A 164 5.14 16.30 -7.48
C GLN A 164 6.29 16.33 -6.46
N TYR A 165 6.15 17.05 -5.35
CA TYR A 165 7.18 17.10 -4.31
C TYR A 165 7.47 15.73 -3.69
N LEU A 166 6.43 14.92 -3.46
CA LEU A 166 6.58 13.57 -2.94
C LEU A 166 7.26 12.66 -3.97
N ALA A 167 6.85 12.70 -5.24
CA ALA A 167 7.44 11.91 -6.31
C ALA A 167 8.92 12.28 -6.56
N ASP A 168 9.27 13.57 -6.61
CA ASP A 168 10.66 14.04 -6.75
C ASP A 168 11.54 13.57 -5.58
N ALA A 169 10.94 13.39 -4.41
CA ALA A 169 11.58 12.86 -3.22
C ALA A 169 11.66 11.32 -3.19
N ASN A 170 11.14 10.61 -4.20
CA ASN A 170 10.92 9.16 -4.23
C ASN A 170 10.04 8.66 -3.08
N MET A 171 9.02 9.43 -2.72
CA MET A 171 7.96 9.02 -1.80
C MET A 171 6.72 8.63 -2.59
N ILE A 172 5.97 7.69 -2.04
CA ILE A 172 4.72 7.20 -2.60
C ILE A 172 3.58 7.95 -1.93
N SER A 173 2.66 8.45 -2.75
CA SER A 173 1.41 9.04 -2.30
C SER A 173 0.23 8.37 -2.97
N PHE A 174 -0.86 8.18 -2.22
CA PHE A 174 -2.12 7.61 -2.71
C PHE A 174 -3.28 8.19 -1.90
N GLY A 175 -4.52 8.10 -2.37
CA GLY A 175 -5.66 8.56 -1.58
C GLY A 175 -6.89 8.90 -2.39
N ASP A 176 -8.08 8.69 -1.83
CA ASP A 176 -9.31 9.19 -2.44
C ASP A 176 -9.48 10.68 -2.17
N VAL A 177 -9.23 11.47 -3.20
CA VAL A 177 -9.32 12.94 -3.19
C VAL A 177 -10.47 13.45 -4.08
N GLY A 178 -11.36 12.55 -4.51
CA GLY A 178 -12.54 12.87 -5.32
C GLY A 178 -12.38 12.69 -6.81
N GLU A 179 -13.50 12.89 -7.52
CA GLU A 179 -13.64 12.67 -8.97
C GLU A 179 -12.68 13.52 -9.81
N GLU A 180 -12.11 14.57 -9.21
CA GLU A 180 -11.11 15.42 -9.85
C GLU A 180 -9.71 14.78 -9.93
N ALA A 181 -9.45 13.67 -9.22
CA ALA A 181 -8.24 12.88 -9.36
C ALA A 181 -8.51 11.62 -10.19
N SER A 182 -7.88 11.56 -11.35
CA SER A 182 -8.23 10.59 -12.38
C SER A 182 -8.01 9.11 -11.98
N GLU A 183 -7.04 8.71 -11.14
CA GLU A 183 -6.73 7.26 -11.01
C GLU A 183 -6.16 6.74 -9.66
N GLU A 184 -5.92 7.57 -8.62
CA GLU A 184 -4.99 7.18 -7.52
C GLU A 184 -5.62 6.90 -6.13
N ASN A 185 -6.79 6.25 -6.08
CA ASN A 185 -7.42 5.95 -4.79
C ASN A 185 -6.71 4.86 -3.98
N PHE A 186 -5.75 4.15 -4.59
CA PHE A 186 -5.00 3.07 -3.97
C PHE A 186 -3.63 2.85 -4.64
N TYR A 187 -2.74 2.13 -3.96
CA TYR A 187 -1.40 1.79 -4.41
C TYR A 187 -1.08 0.32 -4.12
N TYR A 188 -0.24 -0.33 -4.95
CA TYR A 188 0.27 -1.67 -4.66
C TYR A 188 1.72 -1.63 -4.23
N LEU A 189 2.00 -2.16 -3.04
CA LEU A 189 3.34 -2.57 -2.66
C LEU A 189 3.57 -4.00 -3.16
N GLU A 190 4.70 -4.21 -3.85
CA GLU A 190 5.15 -5.54 -4.24
C GLU A 190 6.21 -6.03 -3.25
N ILE A 191 5.85 -7.01 -2.42
CA ILE A 191 6.72 -7.57 -1.38
C ILE A 191 6.62 -9.10 -1.48
N PHE A 192 7.76 -9.80 -1.54
CA PHE A 192 7.80 -11.26 -1.67
C PHE A 192 7.00 -11.80 -2.87
N GLU A 193 7.06 -11.09 -4.01
CA GLU A 193 6.28 -11.38 -5.23
C GLU A 193 4.75 -11.34 -5.01
N GLN A 194 4.31 -10.81 -3.88
CA GLN A 194 2.89 -10.60 -3.55
C GLN A 194 2.53 -9.13 -3.72
N LYS A 195 1.31 -8.89 -4.20
CA LYS A 195 0.71 -7.56 -4.21
C LYS A 195 -0.02 -7.30 -2.90
N ILE A 196 0.33 -6.20 -2.25
CA ILE A 196 -0.34 -5.67 -1.06
C ILE A 196 -1.00 -4.37 -1.46
N ALA A 197 -2.33 -4.31 -1.38
CA ALA A 197 -3.08 -3.11 -1.73
C ALA A 197 -3.21 -2.18 -0.53
N LEU A 198 -2.81 -0.92 -0.70
CA LEU A 198 -3.09 0.18 0.20
C LEU A 198 -4.24 0.99 -0.39
N ILE A 199 -5.42 0.91 0.20
CA ILE A 199 -6.64 1.56 -0.30
C ILE A 199 -7.01 2.69 0.64
N SER A 200 -7.53 3.78 0.10
CA SER A 200 -8.01 4.92 0.88
C SER A 200 -9.52 5.07 0.80
N TYR A 201 -10.15 5.40 1.93
CA TYR A 201 -11.53 5.86 2.03
C TYR A 201 -11.57 7.24 2.69
N ASN A 202 -12.29 8.18 2.08
CA ASN A 202 -12.42 9.55 2.55
C ASN A 202 -13.90 9.94 2.64
N GLN A 203 -14.44 9.98 3.85
CA GLN A 203 -15.86 10.27 4.10
C GLN A 203 -16.32 11.60 3.50
N PHE A 204 -15.41 12.57 3.38
CA PHE A 204 -15.71 13.95 2.99
C PHE A 204 -15.80 14.14 1.47
N VAL A 205 -15.66 13.06 0.71
CA VAL A 205 -15.73 13.08 -0.74
C VAL A 205 -16.94 12.28 -1.22
N ASN A 206 -17.75 12.93 -2.05
CA ASN A 206 -18.93 12.30 -2.65
C ASN A 206 -18.54 11.03 -3.43
N GLY A 207 -19.32 9.96 -3.24
CA GLY A 207 -19.10 8.68 -3.89
C GLY A 207 -17.90 7.87 -3.36
N SER A 208 -17.19 8.33 -2.33
CA SER A 208 -15.96 7.68 -1.83
C SER A 208 -16.19 6.23 -1.43
N LYS A 209 -17.30 5.93 -0.75
CA LYS A 209 -17.64 4.55 -0.36
C LYS A 209 -17.68 3.62 -1.57
N ASN A 210 -18.35 4.02 -2.66
CA ASN A 210 -18.46 3.22 -3.86
C ASN A 210 -17.10 3.04 -4.54
N ARG A 211 -16.26 4.08 -4.56
CA ARG A 211 -14.89 4.00 -5.09
C ARG A 211 -14.00 3.09 -4.26
N ALA A 212 -14.09 3.13 -2.93
CA ALA A 212 -13.36 2.23 -2.04
C ALA A 212 -13.78 0.77 -2.24
N LEU A 213 -15.08 0.48 -2.31
CA LEU A 213 -15.58 -0.88 -2.61
C LEU A 213 -15.14 -1.37 -4.00
N ALA A 214 -15.18 -0.50 -5.01
CA ALA A 214 -14.69 -0.82 -6.35
C ALA A 214 -13.16 -1.06 -6.37
N ALA A 215 -12.39 -0.29 -5.59
CA ALA A 215 -10.95 -0.47 -5.43
C ALA A 215 -10.63 -1.81 -4.75
N ILE A 216 -11.36 -2.19 -3.70
CA ILE A 216 -11.21 -3.49 -3.03
C ILE A 216 -11.47 -4.64 -4.01
N LEU A 217 -12.56 -4.56 -4.77
CA LEU A 217 -12.87 -5.57 -5.78
C LEU A 217 -11.80 -5.62 -6.88
N THR A 218 -11.33 -4.47 -7.34
CA THR A 218 -10.26 -4.36 -8.35
C THR A 218 -8.97 -4.98 -7.83
N ALA A 219 -8.57 -4.67 -6.59
CA ALA A 219 -7.40 -5.24 -5.94
C ALA A 219 -7.46 -6.77 -5.88
N LYS A 220 -8.59 -7.32 -5.45
CA LYS A 220 -8.80 -8.78 -5.43
C LYS A 220 -8.68 -9.40 -6.82
N ASN A 221 -9.34 -8.81 -7.82
CA ASN A 221 -9.31 -9.30 -9.20
C ASN A 221 -7.92 -9.21 -9.83
N GLN A 222 -7.08 -8.27 -9.38
CA GLN A 222 -5.69 -8.09 -9.85
C GLN A 222 -4.66 -8.88 -9.03
N GLY A 223 -5.12 -9.76 -8.12
CA GLY A 223 -4.28 -10.68 -7.36
C GLY A 223 -3.66 -10.09 -6.10
N ALA A 224 -4.22 -9.02 -5.53
CA ALA A 224 -3.83 -8.58 -4.19
C ALA A 224 -4.09 -9.69 -3.18
N SER A 225 -3.06 -10.03 -2.40
CA SER A 225 -3.10 -11.09 -1.39
C SER A 225 -3.31 -10.57 0.03
N LEU A 226 -3.16 -9.25 0.20
CA LEU A 226 -3.38 -8.52 1.44
C LEU A 226 -3.93 -7.14 1.08
N ILE A 227 -5.00 -6.71 1.75
CA ILE A 227 -5.62 -5.40 1.55
C ILE A 227 -5.66 -4.63 2.87
N ILE A 228 -4.98 -3.50 2.91
CA ILE A 228 -4.97 -2.56 4.04
C ILE A 228 -5.77 -1.33 3.62
N LEU A 229 -6.80 -0.99 4.40
CA LEU A 229 -7.61 0.20 4.17
C LEU A 229 -7.22 1.29 5.16
N LEU A 230 -6.86 2.46 4.63
CA LEU A 230 -6.77 3.69 5.38
C LEU A 230 -8.08 4.45 5.27
N SER A 231 -8.65 4.84 6.39
CA SER A 231 -9.93 5.55 6.42
C SER A 231 -9.81 6.90 7.12
N HIS A 232 -10.44 7.91 6.53
CA HIS A 232 -10.53 9.25 7.09
C HIS A 232 -12.02 9.59 7.29
N TRP A 233 -12.50 9.49 8.52
CA TRP A 233 -13.94 9.37 8.81
C TRP A 233 -14.36 9.77 10.23
N GLY A 234 -15.65 9.73 10.51
CA GLY A 234 -16.18 9.88 11.87
C GLY A 234 -16.27 11.33 12.32
N ASN A 235 -16.32 11.52 13.64
CA ASN A 235 -16.50 12.83 14.27
C ASN A 235 -15.22 13.21 15.02
N GLU A 236 -14.78 14.45 14.83
CA GLU A 236 -13.63 15.00 15.55
C GLU A 236 -13.81 14.95 17.07
N TYR A 237 -12.72 14.63 17.77
CA TYR A 237 -12.55 14.68 19.22
C TYR A 237 -13.46 13.72 20.03
N VAL A 238 -14.05 12.72 19.37
CA VAL A 238 -14.83 11.67 20.04
C VAL A 238 -13.98 10.40 20.16
N PRO A 239 -13.71 9.88 21.38
CA PRO A 239 -12.84 8.72 21.58
C PRO A 239 -13.48 7.37 21.21
N GLU A 240 -14.78 7.34 20.92
CA GLU A 240 -15.49 6.12 20.51
C GLU A 240 -16.07 6.28 19.11
N ALA A 241 -15.83 5.29 18.26
CA ALA A 241 -16.44 5.23 16.94
C ALA A 241 -17.97 5.06 17.06
N ASN A 242 -18.72 5.86 16.31
CA ASN A 242 -20.17 5.71 16.27
C ASN A 242 -20.60 4.49 15.44
N GLN A 243 -21.83 4.01 15.64
CA GLN A 243 -22.32 2.79 14.98
C GLN A 243 -22.31 2.87 13.44
N VAL A 244 -22.42 4.07 12.86
CA VAL A 244 -22.35 4.24 11.39
C VAL A 244 -20.94 3.89 10.89
N ILE A 245 -19.90 4.36 11.58
CA ILE A 245 -18.51 4.03 11.28
C ILE A 245 -18.21 2.55 11.53
N VAL A 246 -18.71 2.00 12.64
CA VAL A 246 -18.57 0.56 12.95
C VAL A 246 -19.15 -0.30 11.81
N ASN A 247 -20.40 -0.04 11.41
CA ASN A 247 -21.05 -0.79 10.34
C ASN A 247 -20.33 -0.64 9.00
N LEU A 248 -19.83 0.56 8.70
CA LEU A 248 -19.07 0.81 7.47
C LEU A 248 -17.73 0.05 7.46
N ALA A 249 -17.03 0.00 8.59
CA ALA A 249 -15.81 -0.79 8.73
C ALA A 249 -16.07 -2.28 8.51
N HIS A 250 -17.16 -2.83 9.06
CA HIS A 250 -17.58 -4.22 8.82
C HIS A 250 -17.84 -4.48 7.34
N GLU A 251 -18.53 -3.56 6.66
CA GLU A 251 -18.81 -3.68 5.22
C GLU A 251 -17.51 -3.73 4.38
N PHE A 252 -16.48 -2.98 4.76
CA PHE A 252 -15.18 -3.05 4.09
C PHE A 252 -14.44 -4.37 4.37
N ILE A 253 -14.47 -4.88 5.61
CA ILE A 253 -13.94 -6.21 5.92
C ILE A 253 -14.68 -7.29 5.13
N ASP A 254 -16.02 -7.24 5.08
CA ASP A 254 -16.85 -8.19 4.33
C ASP A 254 -16.56 -8.14 2.81
N ALA A 255 -16.18 -6.97 2.28
CA ALA A 255 -15.73 -6.83 0.90
C ALA A 255 -14.35 -7.45 0.62
N GLY A 256 -13.53 -7.64 1.66
CA GLY A 256 -12.24 -8.34 1.62
C GLY A 256 -11.04 -7.54 2.11
N VAL A 257 -11.24 -6.51 2.93
CA VAL A 257 -10.14 -5.82 3.63
C VAL A 257 -9.61 -6.69 4.78
N ASP A 258 -8.30 -6.71 4.98
CA ASP A 258 -7.62 -7.51 6.02
C ASP A 258 -7.25 -6.72 7.28
N LEU A 259 -7.12 -5.40 7.16
CA LEU A 259 -6.75 -4.48 8.22
C LEU A 259 -7.30 -3.09 7.90
N ILE A 260 -7.92 -2.44 8.88
CA ILE A 260 -8.40 -1.05 8.78
C ILE A 260 -7.61 -0.17 9.74
N LEU A 261 -7.13 0.95 9.24
CA LEU A 261 -6.34 1.96 9.94
C LEU A 261 -6.99 3.34 9.76
N GLY A 262 -7.78 3.77 10.74
CA GLY A 262 -8.51 5.03 10.68
C GLY A 262 -7.72 6.25 11.17
N GLY A 263 -8.17 7.44 10.75
CA GLY A 263 -7.78 8.78 11.19
C GLY A 263 -8.93 9.75 10.97
N HIS A 264 -8.70 11.06 11.16
CA HIS A 264 -9.69 12.17 11.22
C HIS A 264 -10.19 12.56 12.62
N PRO A 265 -10.59 11.65 13.54
CA PRO A 265 -11.09 12.09 14.84
C PRO A 265 -10.08 12.89 15.67
N HIS A 266 -8.80 12.92 15.28
CA HIS A 266 -7.70 13.59 15.97
C HIS A 266 -7.42 13.11 17.40
N VAL A 267 -8.08 12.02 17.79
CA VAL A 267 -7.89 11.32 19.05
C VAL A 267 -7.80 9.84 18.75
N ILE A 268 -7.12 9.09 19.61
CA ILE A 268 -7.12 7.62 19.54
C ILE A 268 -8.56 7.15 19.81
N GLN A 269 -9.11 6.35 18.89
CA GLN A 269 -10.40 5.70 19.12
C GLN A 269 -10.22 4.24 19.51
N ASN A 270 -11.33 3.63 19.96
CA ASN A 270 -11.41 2.19 20.20
C ASN A 270 -10.95 1.37 18.97
N LYS A 271 -10.57 0.12 19.25
CA LYS A 271 -10.23 -0.89 18.24
C LYS A 271 -11.07 -2.14 18.47
N GLU A 272 -11.27 -2.92 17.42
CA GLU A 272 -11.95 -4.20 17.53
C GLU A 272 -11.37 -5.26 16.58
N VAL A 273 -11.78 -6.51 16.78
CA VAL A 273 -11.51 -7.61 15.86
C VAL A 273 -12.85 -8.12 15.33
N TYR A 274 -13.04 -8.02 14.02
CA TYR A 274 -14.22 -8.51 13.31
C TYR A 274 -13.78 -9.53 12.25
N GLN A 275 -14.32 -10.74 12.29
CA GLN A 275 -13.94 -11.86 11.42
C GLN A 275 -12.41 -12.13 11.36
N ASN A 276 -11.75 -12.08 12.52
CA ASN A 276 -10.29 -12.22 12.67
C ASN A 276 -9.47 -11.11 11.97
N LYS A 277 -10.09 -10.00 11.58
CA LYS A 277 -9.42 -8.82 11.03
C LYS A 277 -9.48 -7.68 12.04
N THR A 278 -8.39 -6.96 12.19
CA THR A 278 -8.26 -5.87 13.17
C THR A 278 -8.71 -4.55 12.54
N ILE A 279 -9.47 -3.78 13.31
CA ILE A 279 -9.96 -2.45 12.95
C ILE A 279 -9.48 -1.46 14.01
N TYR A 280 -8.69 -0.47 13.60
CA TYR A 280 -8.44 0.74 14.38
C TYR A 280 -9.32 1.84 13.82
N TYR A 281 -10.24 2.40 14.62
CA TYR A 281 -11.13 3.45 14.12
C TYR A 281 -10.45 4.81 14.00
N SER A 282 -9.43 5.07 14.82
CA SER A 282 -8.59 6.25 14.70
C SER A 282 -7.27 6.02 15.43
N LEU A 283 -6.15 6.31 14.76
CA LEU A 283 -4.82 6.38 15.35
C LEU A 283 -4.55 7.74 16.03
N GLY A 284 -5.43 8.73 15.82
CA GLY A 284 -5.25 10.08 16.34
C GLY A 284 -4.17 10.87 15.61
N ASN A 285 -3.67 11.92 16.27
CA ASN A 285 -2.66 12.80 15.70
C ASN A 285 -1.26 12.18 15.74
N PHE A 286 -0.45 12.46 14.72
CA PHE A 286 0.98 12.13 14.71
C PHE A 286 1.85 13.39 14.82
N VAL A 287 1.50 14.44 14.07
CA VAL A 287 2.06 15.78 14.23
C VAL A 287 0.90 16.76 14.13
N PHE A 288 0.58 17.47 15.21
CA PHE A 288 -0.49 18.47 15.22
C PHE A 288 -0.30 19.46 16.37
N ASP A 289 -0.83 20.67 16.23
CA ASP A 289 -0.82 21.73 17.25
C ASP A 289 -2.14 21.88 18.03
N GLN A 290 -2.90 20.80 18.19
CA GLN A 290 -4.13 20.76 18.97
C GLN A 290 -3.84 20.52 20.46
N TYR A 291 -3.33 21.54 21.16
CA TYR A 291 -2.92 21.43 22.57
C TYR A 291 -4.03 21.72 23.59
N PHE A 292 -5.30 21.60 23.20
CA PHE A 292 -6.44 21.95 24.07
C PHE A 292 -6.94 20.79 24.93
N SER A 293 -6.56 19.54 24.63
CA SER A 293 -6.85 18.37 25.45
C SER A 293 -5.70 17.36 25.41
N LYS A 294 -5.66 16.45 26.39
CA LYS A 294 -4.66 15.38 26.42
C LYS A 294 -4.85 14.41 25.25
N GLU A 295 -6.11 14.11 24.93
CA GLU A 295 -6.51 13.16 23.91
C GLU A 295 -6.04 13.57 22.51
N THR A 296 -6.02 14.88 22.21
CA THR A 296 -5.51 15.40 20.92
C THR A 296 -4.00 15.56 20.87
N GLN A 297 -3.35 15.49 22.04
CA GLN A 297 -1.90 15.47 22.20
C GLN A 297 -1.31 14.06 22.22
N GLU A 298 -2.14 13.03 22.18
CA GLU A 298 -1.72 11.63 22.13
C GLU A 298 -2.12 11.00 20.79
N GLY A 299 -1.26 10.13 20.30
CA GLY A 299 -1.50 9.33 19.10
C GLY A 299 -1.03 7.90 19.29
N LEU A 300 -1.51 7.01 18.45
CA LEU A 300 -1.10 5.62 18.40
C LEU A 300 -0.16 5.42 17.21
N LEU A 301 1.07 5.00 17.50
CA LEU A 301 2.04 4.57 16.51
C LEU A 301 2.10 3.04 16.51
N LEU A 302 1.69 2.45 15.39
CA LEU A 302 1.72 1.00 15.22
C LEU A 302 3.04 0.58 14.57
N LYS A 303 3.62 -0.54 15.01
CA LYS A 303 4.61 -1.29 14.23
C LYS A 303 4.08 -2.68 13.96
N ILE A 304 3.75 -2.94 12.70
CA ILE A 304 3.07 -4.14 12.26
C ILE A 304 4.07 -5.05 11.56
N LYS A 305 4.27 -6.26 12.08
CA LYS A 305 5.06 -7.30 11.43
C LYS A 305 4.13 -8.23 10.65
N PHE A 306 4.15 -8.10 9.33
CA PHE A 306 3.44 -9.01 8.43
C PHE A 306 4.33 -10.21 8.11
N THR A 307 3.76 -11.42 8.14
CA THR A 307 4.45 -12.66 7.79
C THR A 307 3.64 -13.42 6.73
N TYR A 308 4.26 -13.67 5.59
CA TYR A 308 3.71 -14.49 4.51
C TYR A 308 4.23 -15.92 4.61
N ASP A 309 3.33 -16.90 4.64
CA ASP A 309 3.66 -18.31 4.51
C ASP A 309 3.44 -18.77 3.05
N PRO A 310 4.51 -18.94 2.24
CA PRO A 310 4.39 -19.35 0.85
C PRO A 310 3.87 -20.79 0.66
N LYS A 311 3.83 -21.61 1.72
CA LYS A 311 3.22 -22.95 1.66
C LYS A 311 1.70 -22.89 1.77
N GLN A 312 1.20 -21.98 2.59
CA GLN A 312 -0.23 -21.83 2.87
C GLN A 312 -0.86 -20.75 1.97
N LEU A 313 -0.04 -19.89 1.36
CA LEU A 313 -0.46 -18.69 0.63
C LEU A 313 -1.26 -17.75 1.53
N LEU A 314 -0.85 -17.63 2.80
CA LEU A 314 -1.56 -16.86 3.82
C LEU A 314 -0.66 -15.81 4.45
N TRP A 315 -1.27 -14.67 4.75
CA TRP A 315 -0.70 -13.62 5.58
C TRP A 315 -1.15 -13.77 7.04
N SER A 316 -0.24 -13.43 7.94
CA SER A 316 -0.52 -13.17 9.35
C SER A 316 0.16 -11.87 9.75
N TYR A 317 -0.31 -11.22 10.82
CA TYR A 317 0.34 -10.03 11.34
C TYR A 317 0.32 -9.96 12.86
N GLN A 318 1.35 -9.33 13.41
CA GLN A 318 1.48 -8.97 14.82
C GLN A 318 1.64 -7.46 14.91
N ILE A 319 0.91 -6.83 15.83
CA ILE A 319 0.91 -5.37 15.98
C ILE A 319 1.50 -5.03 17.34
N ASP A 320 2.56 -4.22 17.32
CA ASP A 320 3.10 -3.53 18.49
C ASP A 320 2.54 -2.11 18.51
N GLU A 321 2.01 -1.70 19.65
CA GLU A 321 1.31 -0.43 19.87
C GLU A 321 2.14 0.46 20.78
N GLN A 322 2.50 1.65 20.29
CA GLN A 322 3.19 2.65 21.06
C GLN A 322 2.35 3.92 21.13
N ILE A 323 2.28 4.54 22.30
CA ILE A 323 1.69 5.87 22.44
C ILE A 323 2.78 6.89 22.12
N ILE A 324 2.43 7.89 21.31
CA ILE A 324 3.23 9.08 21.06
C ILE A 324 2.56 10.29 21.68
N GLU A 325 3.38 11.25 22.10
CA GLU A 325 2.91 12.50 22.71
C GLU A 325 3.44 13.70 21.92
N MET A 326 2.56 14.67 21.67
CA MET A 326 2.83 15.95 21.01
C MET A 326 2.90 17.06 22.03
N SER A 327 4.10 17.63 22.19
CA SER A 327 4.36 18.73 23.10
C SER A 327 4.06 20.10 22.46
N GLN A 328 3.86 21.12 23.29
CA GLN A 328 3.66 22.51 22.83
C GLN A 328 4.89 23.13 22.14
N ASP A 329 6.05 22.49 22.26
CA ASP A 329 7.24 22.85 21.50
C ASP A 329 7.21 22.31 20.06
N GLY A 330 6.16 21.59 19.69
CA GLY A 330 5.98 21.00 18.37
C GLY A 330 6.78 19.72 18.15
N ILE A 331 7.27 19.12 19.25
CA ILE A 331 8.00 17.84 19.24
C ILE A 331 7.01 16.71 19.51
N THR A 332 6.99 15.72 18.63
CA THR A 332 6.40 14.40 18.82
C THR A 332 7.47 13.44 19.35
N SER A 333 7.14 12.71 20.40
CA SER A 333 8.03 11.76 21.07
C SER A 333 7.30 10.46 21.40
N LEU A 334 8.03 9.36 21.56
CA LEU A 334 7.46 8.14 22.15
C LEU A 334 7.18 8.41 23.63
N ARG A 335 5.98 8.06 24.09
CA ARG A 335 5.63 8.14 25.51
C ARG A 335 6.59 7.26 26.30
N LEU A 336 7.28 7.86 27.25
CA LEU A 336 8.08 7.10 28.20
C LEU A 336 7.12 6.28 29.07
N THR A 337 7.29 4.96 29.06
CA THR A 337 6.66 4.13 30.11
C THR A 337 7.51 4.26 31.38
N GLU A 338 6.94 4.03 32.57
CA GLU A 338 7.66 4.15 33.85
C GLU A 338 8.88 3.20 33.98
N LEU A 339 9.18 2.39 32.96
CA LEU A 339 10.24 1.39 32.91
C LEU A 339 11.43 1.76 32.00
N ASP A 340 11.40 2.92 31.33
CA ASP A 340 12.46 3.40 30.42
C ASP A 340 13.47 4.37 31.07
#